data_AF-A0A7S4PRG9-F1
#
_entry.id   AF-A0A7S4PRG9-F1
#
_cell.length_a   1.000
_cell.length_b   1.000
_cell.length_c   1.000
_cell.angle_alpha   90.00
_cell.angle_beta   90.00
_cell.angle_gamma   90.00
#
_symmetry.space_group_name_H-M   'P 1'
#
loop_
_entity.id
_entity.type
_entity.pdbx_description
1 polymer ?
#
loop_
_entity_poly.entity_id
_entity_poly.type
_entity_poly.pdbx_seq_one_letter_code
_entity_poly.pdbx_strand_id
1 'polypeptide(L)'
;MAPLLEMALDSERRTNLLPHLRRIWLVWTVQSYDQLMWFEALLLRCFSASMVTSGSSGFSMKVQLFVTRDNRQGRSMASSSMPFKKERPDMDRIFNTIARDTRGTDVATLVCGPVSLVSSASSRSRLHGFDCHVETFNL
;
A
#
# COMPACT_ATOMS: atom_id res chain seq x y z
N MET A 1 9.53 5.51 -2.76
CA MET A 1 8.62 4.36 -2.51
C MET A 1 8.73 3.24 -3.56
N ALA A 2 8.78 3.56 -4.87
CA ALA A 2 8.87 2.53 -5.94
C ALA A 2 10.00 1.49 -5.78
N PRO A 3 11.23 1.86 -5.37
CA PRO A 3 12.31 0.88 -5.23
C PRO A 3 12.04 -0.21 -4.19
N LEU A 4 11.34 0.13 -3.09
CA LEU A 4 11.01 -0.85 -2.05
C LEU A 4 10.00 -1.88 -2.57
N LEU A 5 8.98 -1.43 -3.31
CA LEU A 5 7.99 -2.32 -3.91
C LEU A 5 8.62 -3.24 -4.95
N GLU A 6 9.50 -2.71 -5.80
CA GLU A 6 10.25 -3.51 -6.77
C GLU A 6 11.14 -4.55 -6.10
N MET A 7 11.89 -4.16 -5.07
CA MET A 7 12.71 -5.08 -4.28
C MET A 7 11.87 -6.17 -3.60
N ALA A 8 10.70 -5.81 -3.07
CA ALA A 8 9.85 -6.76 -2.37
C ALA A 8 9.11 -7.71 -3.32
N LEU A 9 8.82 -7.28 -4.54
CA LEU A 9 8.17 -8.13 -5.55
C LEU A 9 9.14 -9.11 -6.21
N ASP A 10 10.42 -8.77 -6.27
CA ASP A 10 11.47 -9.66 -6.74
C ASP A 10 11.84 -10.68 -5.64
N SER A 11 11.71 -11.98 -5.92
CA SER A 11 11.93 -13.02 -4.91
C SER A 11 13.39 -13.13 -4.46
N GLU A 12 14.33 -12.95 -5.39
CA GLU A 12 15.76 -13.06 -5.10
C GLU A 12 16.22 -11.86 -4.27
N ARG A 13 15.89 -10.65 -4.73
CA ARG A 13 16.23 -9.41 -4.01
C ARG A 13 15.54 -9.36 -2.64
N ARG A 14 14.29 -9.78 -2.53
CA ARG A 14 13.59 -9.86 -1.24
C ARG A 14 14.30 -10.82 -0.28
N THR A 15 14.68 -12.01 -0.74
CA THR A 15 15.33 -13.01 0.12
C THR A 15 16.71 -12.53 0.59
N ASN A 16 17.45 -11.83 -0.26
CA ASN A 16 18.80 -11.36 0.05
C ASN A 16 18.82 -10.06 0.88
N LEU A 17 17.96 -9.09 0.55
CA LEU A 17 17.99 -7.74 1.14
C LEU A 17 16.97 -7.56 2.26
N LEU A 18 15.87 -8.32 2.22
CA LEU A 18 14.74 -8.21 3.15
C LEU A 18 14.34 -9.61 3.69
N PRO A 19 15.29 -10.40 4.25
CA PRO A 19 15.08 -11.82 4.58
C PRO A 19 13.96 -12.04 5.60
N HIS A 20 13.63 -11.03 6.40
CA HIS A 20 12.58 -11.09 7.43
C HIS A 20 11.24 -10.48 6.97
N LEU A 21 11.18 -9.90 5.77
CA LEU A 21 9.95 -9.32 5.25
C LEU A 21 8.96 -10.43 4.85
N ARG A 22 7.84 -10.51 5.58
CA ARG A 22 6.77 -11.49 5.35
C ARG A 22 5.51 -10.88 4.75
N ARG A 23 5.29 -9.58 4.96
CA ARG A 23 4.07 -8.93 4.50
C ARG A 23 4.28 -7.47 4.13
N ILE A 24 3.64 -7.04 3.05
CA ILE A 24 3.50 -5.61 2.71
C ILE A 24 2.01 -5.26 2.64
N TRP A 25 1.66 -4.13 3.25
CA TRP A 25 0.40 -3.45 3.03
C TRP A 25 0.66 -2.13 2.30
N LEU A 26 0.27 -2.08 1.03
CA LEU A 26 0.34 -0.87 0.22
C LEU A 26 -1.01 -0.16 0.27
N VAL A 27 -1.04 1.02 0.89
CA VAL A 27 -2.17 1.93 0.87
C VAL A 27 -1.79 3.13 0.03
N TRP A 28 -2.44 3.30 -1.12
CA TRP A 28 -2.14 4.38 -2.05
C TRP A 28 -3.37 5.25 -2.24
N THR A 29 -3.22 6.55 -2.02
CA THR A 29 -4.31 7.52 -2.18
C THR A 29 -3.92 8.57 -3.21
N VAL A 30 -4.79 8.77 -4.20
CA VAL A 30 -4.65 9.80 -5.23
C VAL A 30 -5.90 10.68 -5.32
N GLN A 31 -5.80 11.77 -6.06
CA GLN A 31 -6.93 12.63 -6.35
C GLN A 31 -7.72 12.12 -7.56
N SER A 32 -7.05 11.72 -8.64
CA SER A 32 -7.69 11.25 -9.86
C SER A 32 -7.14 9.90 -10.33
N TYR A 33 -7.91 9.20 -11.17
CA TYR A 33 -7.50 7.92 -11.74
C TYR A 33 -6.24 8.04 -12.61
N ASP A 34 -6.08 9.16 -13.32
CA ASP A 34 -4.91 9.39 -14.18
C ASP A 34 -3.59 9.38 -13.39
N GLN A 35 -3.64 9.72 -12.10
CA GLN A 35 -2.50 9.63 -11.19
C GLN A 35 -2.16 8.19 -10.76
N LEU A 36 -3.00 7.20 -11.05
CA LEU A 36 -2.64 5.78 -10.90
C LEU A 36 -1.92 5.26 -12.15
N MET A 37 -2.19 5.83 -13.32
CA MET A 37 -1.77 5.28 -14.61
C MET A 37 -0.26 5.30 -14.80
N TRP A 38 0.44 6.34 -14.33
CA TRP A 38 1.91 6.40 -14.46
C TRP A 38 2.63 5.26 -13.71
N PHE A 39 1.93 4.61 -12.77
CA PHE A 39 2.46 3.51 -11.97
C PHE A 39 1.70 2.18 -12.19
N GLU A 40 0.87 2.13 -13.24
CA GLU A 40 -0.05 1.00 -13.50
C GLU A 40 0.70 -0.34 -13.60
N ALA A 41 1.80 -0.39 -14.34
CA ALA A 41 2.56 -1.63 -14.53
C ALA A 41 3.06 -2.22 -13.19
N LEU A 42 3.54 -1.37 -12.26
CA LEU A 42 3.97 -1.86 -10.94
C LEU A 42 2.77 -2.22 -10.07
N LEU A 43 1.70 -1.42 -10.08
CA LEU A 43 0.49 -1.71 -9.32
C LEU A 43 -0.16 -3.02 -9.75
N LEU A 44 -0.19 -3.32 -11.06
CA LEU A 44 -0.65 -4.61 -11.57
C LEU A 44 0.17 -5.77 -11.03
N ARG A 45 1.50 -5.66 -11.01
CA ARG A 45 2.39 -6.66 -10.39
C ARG A 45 2.10 -6.81 -8.89
N CYS A 46 1.85 -5.71 -8.19
CA CYS A 46 1.46 -5.72 -6.79
C CYS A 46 0.13 -6.46 -6.57
N PHE A 47 -0.86 -6.22 -7.45
CA PHE A 47 -2.15 -6.90 -7.41
C PHE A 47 -2.03 -8.39 -7.67
N SER A 48 -1.28 -8.78 -8.71
CA SER A 48 -1.01 -10.20 -8.99
C SER A 48 -0.35 -10.87 -7.78
N ALA A 49 0.65 -10.23 -7.17
CA ALA A 49 1.28 -10.73 -5.95
C ALA A 49 0.33 -10.81 -4.75
N SER A 50 -0.71 -9.96 -4.70
CA SER A 50 -1.73 -10.01 -3.64
C SER A 50 -2.75 -11.14 -3.79
N MET A 51 -2.99 -11.60 -5.03
CA MET A 51 -3.93 -12.69 -5.32
C MET A 51 -3.30 -14.08 -5.16
N VAL A 52 -1.97 -14.19 -5.27
CA VAL A 52 -1.25 -15.44 -5.03
C VAL A 52 -1.13 -15.66 -3.51
N THR A 53 -2.21 -16.14 -2.89
CA THR A 53 -2.21 -16.53 -1.48
C THR A 53 -1.48 -17.86 -1.29
N SER A 54 -0.36 -17.80 -0.57
CA SER A 54 0.09 -18.81 0.41
C SER A 54 0.21 -20.27 -0.08
N GLY A 55 1.09 -20.53 -1.04
CA GLY A 55 1.54 -21.89 -1.34
C GLY A 55 3.00 -22.18 -0.94
N SER A 56 3.93 -21.25 -1.19
CA SER A 56 5.36 -21.60 -1.15
C SER A 56 6.33 -20.49 -0.72
N SER A 57 5.97 -19.20 -0.77
CA SER A 57 6.94 -18.11 -0.62
C SER A 57 7.05 -17.49 0.78
N GLY A 58 6.11 -17.79 1.69
CA GLY A 58 6.05 -17.15 3.03
C GLY A 58 5.85 -15.63 3.01
N PHE A 59 5.61 -15.03 1.83
CA PHE A 59 5.43 -13.61 1.61
C PHE A 59 4.01 -13.32 1.10
N SER A 60 3.40 -12.25 1.62
CA SER A 60 2.08 -11.79 1.19
C SER A 60 2.06 -10.28 0.95
N MET A 61 1.28 -9.85 -0.03
CA MET A 61 1.07 -8.43 -0.31
C MET A 61 -0.42 -8.11 -0.27
N LYS A 62 -0.80 -6.96 0.28
CA LYS A 62 -2.15 -6.41 0.19
C LYS A 62 -2.08 -5.01 -0.39
N VAL A 63 -2.92 -4.73 -1.38
CA VAL A 63 -2.99 -3.43 -2.05
C VAL A 63 -4.36 -2.82 -1.85
N GLN A 64 -4.41 -1.57 -1.43
CA GLN A 64 -5.63 -0.79 -1.31
C GLN A 64 -5.43 0.56 -1.99
N LEU A 65 -6.15 0.77 -3.09
CA LEU A 65 -6.11 2.00 -3.86
C LEU A 65 -7.34 2.85 -3.57
N PHE A 66 -7.12 4.15 -3.34
CA PHE A 66 -8.15 5.13 -3.04
C PHE A 66 -8.05 6.32 -4.00
N VAL A 67 -9.16 6.70 -4.62
CA VAL A 67 -9.27 7.86 -5.51
C VAL A 67 -10.28 8.84 -4.90
N THR A 68 -9.83 10.03 -4.53
CA THR A 68 -10.58 10.94 -3.65
C THR A 68 -11.39 12.01 -4.38
N ARG A 69 -11.10 12.29 -5.66
CA ARG A 69 -11.71 13.35 -6.47
C ARG A 69 -11.86 12.91 -7.94
N ASP A 70 -12.42 11.72 -8.17
CA ASP A 70 -12.73 11.29 -9.54
C ASP A 70 -14.06 11.90 -10.00
N ASN A 71 -13.97 13.05 -10.67
CA ASN A 71 -15.13 13.75 -11.24
C ASN A 71 -15.73 13.04 -12.46
N ARG A 72 -15.25 11.86 -12.85
CA ARG A 72 -15.85 11.02 -13.90
C ARG A 72 -17.16 10.38 -13.39
N GLN A 73 -18.16 11.20 -13.07
CA GLN A 73 -19.55 10.74 -13.01
C GLN A 73 -19.99 10.46 -14.45
N GLY A 74 -20.15 9.18 -14.81
CA GLY A 74 -20.78 8.78 -16.07
C GLY A 74 -19.88 8.11 -17.13
N ARG A 75 -18.57 7.99 -16.93
CA ARG A 75 -17.75 7.06 -17.73
C ARG A 75 -17.72 5.72 -17.01
N SER A 76 -18.34 4.71 -17.63
CA SER A 76 -18.30 3.32 -17.16
C SER A 76 -16.87 2.95 -16.73
N MET A 77 -16.70 2.52 -15.48
CA MET A 77 -15.41 2.05 -14.92
C MET A 77 -14.90 0.75 -15.56
N ALA A 78 -15.49 0.32 -16.68
CA ALA A 78 -15.17 -0.91 -17.38
C ALA A 78 -13.74 -0.98 -17.96
N SER A 79 -12.92 0.08 -17.85
CA SER A 79 -11.55 0.09 -18.38
C SER A 79 -10.45 0.07 -17.31
N SER A 80 -10.74 0.10 -16.00
CA SER A 80 -9.66 -0.01 -15.01
C SER A 80 -9.31 -1.46 -14.74
N SER A 81 -8.11 -1.85 -15.14
CA SER A 81 -7.50 -3.16 -14.87
C SER A 81 -7.33 -3.45 -13.37
N MET A 82 -7.44 -2.43 -12.51
CA MET A 82 -7.16 -2.50 -11.07
C MET A 82 -8.35 -2.02 -10.22
N PRO A 83 -8.75 -2.77 -9.18
CA PRO A 83 -9.80 -2.33 -8.28
C PRO A 83 -9.32 -1.18 -7.38
N PHE A 84 -10.14 -0.14 -7.24
CA PHE A 84 -9.91 0.99 -6.34
C PHE A 84 -11.22 1.44 -5.70
N LYS A 85 -11.12 2.20 -4.61
CA LYS A 85 -12.27 2.78 -3.91
C LYS A 85 -12.36 4.29 -4.15
N LYS A 86 -13.58 4.79 -4.39
CA LYS A 86 -13.86 6.22 -4.61
C LYS A 86 -14.17 6.94 -3.29
N GLU A 87 -13.24 6.87 -2.35
CA GLU A 87 -13.40 7.45 -1.01
C GLU A 87 -12.04 7.87 -0.44
N ARG A 88 -12.06 8.62 0.67
CA ARG A 88 -10.86 8.81 1.49
C ARG A 88 -10.59 7.54 2.30
N PRO A 89 -9.31 7.16 2.50
CA PRO A 89 -8.99 6.03 3.35
C PRO A 89 -9.41 6.29 4.80
N ASP A 90 -10.13 5.34 5.39
CA ASP A 90 -10.37 5.27 6.82
C ASP A 90 -9.12 4.66 7.49
N MET A 91 -8.24 5.55 8.00
CA MET A 91 -6.98 5.13 8.62
C MET A 91 -7.20 4.32 9.89
N ASP A 92 -8.23 4.61 10.68
CA ASP A 92 -8.50 3.85 11.90
C ASP A 92 -8.87 2.41 11.54
N ARG A 93 -9.74 2.21 10.54
CA ARG A 93 -10.09 0.87 10.05
C ARG A 93 -8.88 0.15 9.45
N ILE A 94 -8.05 0.84 8.65
CA ILE A 94 -6.86 0.25 8.02
C ILE A 94 -5.88 -0.24 9.08
N PHE A 95 -5.49 0.62 10.01
CA PHE A 95 -4.50 0.28 11.02
C PHE A 95 -4.99 -0.76 12.02
N ASN A 96 -6.27 -0.72 12.42
CA ASN A 96 -6.89 -1.80 13.21
C ASN A 96 -6.84 -3.16 12.49
N THR A 97 -7.06 -3.16 11.18
CA THR A 97 -6.97 -4.38 10.36
C THR A 97 -5.53 -4.88 10.32
N ILE A 98 -4.55 -4.00 10.09
CA ILE A 98 -3.13 -4.36 10.09
C ILE A 98 -2.75 -4.94 11.45
N ALA A 99 -3.02 -4.24 12.54
CA ALA A 99 -2.67 -4.66 13.90
C ALA A 99 -3.25 -6.04 14.27
N ARG A 100 -4.50 -6.29 13.89
CA ARG A 100 -5.12 -7.61 14.08
C ARG A 100 -4.41 -8.69 13.26
N ASP A 101 -4.14 -8.41 11.99
CA ASP A 101 -3.56 -9.37 11.06
C ASP A 101 -2.05 -9.62 11.32
N THR A 102 -1.35 -8.71 12.01
CA THR A 102 0.09 -8.77 12.32
C THR A 102 0.37 -8.85 13.82
N ARG A 103 -0.57 -9.39 14.60
CA ARG A 103 -0.41 -9.51 16.06
C ARG A 103 0.86 -10.30 16.41
N GLY A 104 1.72 -9.72 17.24
CA GLY A 104 2.99 -10.34 17.67
C GLY A 104 4.13 -10.24 16.65
N THR A 105 3.99 -9.38 15.63
CA THR A 105 5.05 -9.09 14.65
C THR A 105 5.42 -7.63 14.72
N ASP A 106 6.69 -7.33 14.51
CA ASP A 106 7.17 -5.96 14.35
C ASP A 106 6.66 -5.38 13.03
N VAL A 107 6.12 -4.16 13.09
CA VAL A 107 5.55 -3.47 11.94
C VAL A 107 6.22 -2.11 11.80
N ALA A 108 6.79 -1.86 10.62
CA ALA A 108 7.23 -0.54 10.21
C ALA A 108 6.20 0.08 9.25
N THR A 109 5.83 1.32 9.52
CA THR A 109 4.99 2.15 8.65
C THR A 109 5.86 3.19 7.96
N LEU A 110 5.88 3.16 6.63
CA LEU A 110 6.49 4.19 5.79
C LEU A 110 5.38 5.06 5.24
N VAL A 111 5.40 6.36 5.54
CA VAL A 111 4.38 7.30 5.05
C VAL A 111 5.01 8.46 4.28
N CYS A 112 4.44 8.77 3.12
CA CYS A 112 4.83 9.89 2.27
C CYS A 112 3.56 10.49 1.65
N GLY A 113 3.44 11.82 1.68
CA GLY A 113 2.29 12.51 1.10
C GLY A 113 1.98 13.84 1.78
N PRO A 114 0.77 14.37 1.59
CA PRO A 114 0.34 15.63 2.21
C PRO A 114 0.41 15.57 3.75
N VAL A 115 0.68 16.70 4.38
CA VAL A 115 0.85 16.84 5.85
C VAL A 115 -0.29 16.19 6.64
N SER A 116 -1.53 16.33 6.20
CA SER A 116 -2.70 15.75 6.87
C SER A 116 -2.71 14.22 6.81
N LEU A 117 -2.29 13.63 5.69
CA LEU A 117 -2.17 12.17 5.53
C LEU A 117 -1.05 11.63 6.42
N VAL A 118 0.12 12.27 6.37
CA VAL A 118 1.29 11.93 7.20
C VAL A 118 0.93 11.99 8.68
N SER A 119 0.37 13.12 9.13
CA SER A 119 -0.02 13.32 10.53
C SER A 119 -1.03 12.26 11.00
N SER A 120 -2.03 11.95 10.15
CA SER A 120 -3.02 10.91 10.46
C SER A 120 -2.37 9.54 10.59
N ALA A 121 -1.65 9.08 9.57
CA ALA A 121 -1.01 7.77 9.56
C ALA A 121 0.01 7.61 10.70
N SER A 122 0.90 8.59 10.91
CA SER A 122 1.90 8.55 11.98
C SER A 122 1.26 8.47 13.37
N SER A 123 0.15 9.16 13.59
CA SER A 123 -0.58 9.08 14.85
C SER A 123 -1.18 7.69 15.09
N ARG A 124 -1.70 7.03 14.04
CA ARG A 124 -2.25 5.67 14.13
C ARG A 124 -1.15 4.62 14.27
N SER A 125 -0.04 4.76 13.55
CA SER A 125 1.15 3.90 13.74
C SER A 125 1.59 3.89 15.20
N ARG A 126 1.75 5.07 15.81
CA ARG A 126 2.14 5.20 17.23
C ARG A 126 1.12 4.59 18.18
N LEU A 127 -0.18 4.78 17.91
CA LEU A 127 -1.25 4.19 18.72
C LEU A 127 -1.17 2.65 18.77
N HIS A 128 -0.72 2.02 17.68
CA HIS A 128 -0.55 0.57 17.60
C HIS A 128 0.86 0.08 17.94
N GLY A 129 1.77 0.97 18.36
CA GLY A 129 3.16 0.62 18.68
C GLY A 129 4.01 0.27 17.45
N PHE A 130 3.60 0.70 16.25
CA PHE A 130 4.37 0.50 15.02
C PHE A 130 5.47 1.54 14.90
N ASP A 131 6.63 1.12 14.40
CA ASP A 131 7.71 2.03 14.07
C ASP A 131 7.28 2.87 12.86
N CYS A 132 7.37 4.19 12.94
CA CYS A 132 6.83 5.10 11.93
C CYS A 132 7.91 5.99 11.35
N HIS A 133 8.09 5.87 10.03
CA HIS A 133 9.05 6.61 9.24
C HIS A 133 8.31 7.53 8.28
N VAL A 134 8.57 8.83 8.41
CA VAL A 134 8.04 9.85 7.50
C VAL A 134 9.07 10.07 6.40
N GLU A 135 8.67 9.78 5.18
CA GLU A 135 9.54 9.79 4.02
C GLU A 135 9.23 11.01 3.14
N THR A 136 10.28 11.64 2.61
CA THR A 136 10.19 12.70 1.61
C THR A 136 10.78 12.19 0.30
N PHE A 137 10.05 11.29 -0.36
CA PHE A 137 10.47 10.84 -1.68
C PHE A 137 10.24 11.97 -2.68
N ASN A 138 11.33 12.53 -3.21
CA ASN A 138 11.27 13.30 -4.45
C ASN A 138 10.94 12.30 -5.56
N LEU A 139 9.73 12.41 -6.11
CA LEU A 139 9.26 11.64 -7.28
C LEU A 139 9.80 12.27 -8.56
#